data_AF-A0AA36MW66-F1
#
_entry.id   AF-A0AA36MW66-F1
#
_cell.length_a   1.000
_cell.length_b   1.000
_cell.length_c   1.000
_cell.angle_alpha   90.00
_cell.angle_beta   90.00
_cell.angle_gamma   90.00
#
_symmetry.space_group_name_H-M   'P 1'
#
loop_
_entity.id
_entity.type
_entity.pdbx_description
1 polymer ?
#
loop_
_entity_poly.entity_id
_entity_poly.type
_entity_poly.pdbx_seq_one_letter_code
_entity_poly.pdbx_strand_id
1 'polypeptide(L)'
;MKMVEEYLQNSQNFSHVMILDADAALVRDHDILGKMAAELHAQHRDVFFTNEDWLLGGATRLNTGVFLARNTQWSKDLFSDTFEAHQRGPDTLKSWRIGVKDLQCTSNEQICLNDVLAAQNLSAHVILASGISYNRGGCTVEHCGEGVSDESMQEKGLQDERLEVLHFMGDHTLADKVLCDGPRDLTGEGPKGYGCSVAGSL
;
A
#
# COMPACT_ATOMS: atom_id res chain seq x y z
N MET A 1 -3.89 11.32 -2.34
CA MET A 1 -4.44 11.08 -3.70
C MET A 1 -4.09 12.15 -4.74
N LYS A 2 -4.12 13.45 -4.43
CA LYS A 2 -3.69 14.52 -5.37
C LYS A 2 -2.34 14.26 -6.06
N MET A 3 -1.34 13.82 -5.30
CA MET A 3 -0.01 13.55 -5.83
C MET A 3 -0.04 12.48 -6.94
N VAL A 4 -0.74 11.36 -6.75
CA VAL A 4 -0.79 10.30 -7.77
C VAL A 4 -1.59 10.75 -8.99
N GLU A 5 -2.65 11.54 -8.82
CA GLU A 5 -3.33 12.21 -9.93
C GLU A 5 -2.36 13.07 -10.75
N GLU A 6 -1.58 13.94 -10.10
CA GLU A 6 -0.61 14.82 -10.76
C GLU A 6 0.46 14.04 -11.53
N TYR A 7 0.98 12.94 -10.97
CA TYR A 7 1.94 12.07 -11.66
C TYR A 7 1.32 11.35 -12.86
N LEU A 8 0.09 10.84 -12.75
CA LEU A 8 -0.61 10.18 -13.86
C LEU A 8 -0.94 11.14 -15.00
N GLN A 9 -1.25 12.40 -14.68
CA GLN A 9 -1.57 13.44 -15.66
C GLN A 9 -0.33 14.20 -16.17
N ASN A 10 0.86 13.93 -15.61
CA ASN A 10 2.08 14.65 -15.94
C ASN A 10 2.47 14.48 -17.42
N SER A 11 2.96 15.56 -18.04
CA SER A 11 3.47 15.56 -19.42
C SER A 11 4.63 14.59 -19.67
N GLN A 12 5.38 14.19 -18.63
CA GLN A 12 6.41 13.16 -18.70
C GLN A 12 5.84 11.77 -18.99
N ASN A 13 4.54 11.56 -18.82
CA ASN A 13 3.81 10.36 -19.20
C ASN A 13 4.41 9.08 -18.60
N PHE A 14 4.65 9.08 -17.29
CA PHE A 14 5.09 7.90 -16.54
C PHE A 14 4.17 6.71 -16.86
N SER A 15 4.73 5.53 -17.15
CA SER A 15 3.91 4.35 -17.46
C SER A 15 3.17 3.81 -16.25
N HIS A 16 3.78 3.96 -15.06
CA HIS A 16 3.25 3.55 -13.78
C HIS A 16 3.59 4.57 -12.71
N VAL A 17 2.77 4.64 -11.66
CA VAL A 17 3.00 5.43 -10.45
C VAL A 17 2.85 4.49 -9.26
N MET A 18 3.91 4.35 -8.47
CA MET A 18 3.88 3.63 -7.20
C MET A 18 3.64 4.61 -6.07
N ILE A 19 2.77 4.23 -5.13
CA ILE A 19 2.67 4.88 -3.83
C ILE A 19 3.18 3.89 -2.79
N LEU A 20 4.03 4.42 -1.92
CA LEU A 20 4.61 3.74 -0.77
C LEU A 20 4.55 4.74 0.39
N ASP A 21 3.85 4.37 1.46
CA ASP A 21 3.83 5.17 2.69
C ASP A 21 5.23 5.31 3.27
N ALA A 22 5.48 6.44 3.92
CA ALA A 22 6.82 6.78 4.41
C ALA A 22 7.31 5.84 5.53
N ASP A 23 6.39 5.15 6.20
CA ASP A 23 6.63 4.12 7.21
C ASP A 23 6.49 2.69 6.63
N ALA A 24 6.62 2.52 5.32
CA ALA A 24 6.76 1.23 4.67
C ALA A 24 8.17 1.03 4.11
N ALA A 25 8.68 -0.21 4.24
CA ALA A 25 10.02 -0.59 3.85
C ALA A 25 10.00 -1.78 2.90
N LEU A 26 10.79 -1.69 1.82
CA LEU A 26 11.13 -2.84 0.98
C LEU A 26 12.16 -3.68 1.71
N VAL A 27 11.88 -4.95 1.97
CA VAL A 27 12.73 -5.82 2.82
C VAL A 27 13.34 -6.99 2.04
N ARG A 28 13.32 -6.89 0.72
CA ARG A 28 13.91 -7.86 -0.22
C ARG A 28 14.74 -7.15 -1.28
N ASP A 29 15.83 -7.81 -1.64
CA ASP A 29 16.79 -7.34 -2.64
C ASP A 29 16.47 -7.92 -4.02
N HIS A 30 15.33 -7.52 -4.59
CA HIS A 30 14.98 -7.78 -5.98
C HIS A 30 13.94 -6.78 -6.49
N ASP A 31 13.67 -6.81 -7.81
CA ASP A 31 12.77 -5.87 -8.48
C ASP A 31 11.28 -6.16 -8.21
N ILE A 32 10.78 -5.66 -7.07
CA ILE A 32 9.36 -5.77 -6.67
C ILE A 32 8.46 -4.96 -7.61
N LEU A 33 8.90 -3.77 -8.04
CA LEU A 33 8.11 -2.88 -8.90
C LEU A 33 7.89 -3.50 -10.28
N GLY A 34 8.94 -4.08 -10.86
CA GLY A 34 8.87 -4.81 -12.13
C GLY A 34 7.92 -6.00 -12.06
N LYS A 35 7.91 -6.75 -10.94
CA LYS A 35 6.95 -7.84 -10.72
C LYS A 35 5.50 -7.33 -10.67
N MET A 36 5.22 -6.28 -9.90
CA MET A 36 3.87 -5.69 -9.81
C MET A 36 3.39 -5.17 -11.17
N ALA A 37 4.27 -4.47 -11.91
CA ALA A 37 3.97 -3.96 -13.24
C ALA A 37 3.69 -5.09 -14.24
N ALA A 38 4.52 -6.14 -14.23
CA ALA A 38 4.33 -7.32 -15.07
C ALA A 38 2.98 -7.99 -14.80
N GLU A 39 2.57 -8.09 -13.53
CA GLU A 39 1.28 -8.66 -13.14
C GLU A 39 0.10 -7.84 -13.67
N LEU A 40 0.15 -6.51 -13.54
CA LEU A 40 -0.87 -5.61 -14.12
C LEU A 40 -0.98 -5.75 -15.63
N HIS A 41 0.16 -5.86 -16.32
CA HIS A 41 0.20 -6.06 -17.75
C HIS A 41 -0.36 -7.42 -18.17
N ALA A 42 0.04 -8.49 -17.48
CA ALA A 42 -0.39 -9.85 -17.77
C ALA A 42 -1.89 -10.04 -17.59
N GLN A 43 -2.48 -9.42 -16.56
CA GLN A 43 -3.92 -9.50 -16.28
C GLN A 43 -4.75 -8.40 -16.97
N HIS A 44 -4.11 -7.50 -17.73
CA HIS A 44 -4.76 -6.34 -18.33
C HIS A 44 -5.55 -5.49 -17.32
N ARG A 45 -4.99 -5.28 -16.12
CA ARG A 45 -5.58 -4.47 -15.04
C ARG A 45 -4.92 -3.11 -14.95
N ASP A 46 -5.56 -2.17 -14.27
CA ASP A 46 -5.14 -0.77 -14.18
C ASP A 46 -4.45 -0.45 -12.86
N VAL A 47 -4.90 -1.04 -11.75
CA VAL A 47 -4.35 -0.76 -10.41
C VAL A 47 -4.11 -2.04 -9.62
N PHE A 48 -2.95 -2.10 -8.97
CA PHE A 48 -2.52 -3.17 -8.08
C PHE A 48 -2.62 -2.66 -6.66
N PHE A 49 -3.65 -3.09 -5.95
CA PHE A 49 -3.85 -2.82 -4.53
C PHE A 49 -3.44 -4.02 -3.70
N THR A 50 -3.25 -3.79 -2.41
CA THR A 50 -3.01 -4.83 -1.42
C THR A 50 -4.15 -4.89 -0.42
N ASN A 51 -4.49 -6.09 0.06
CA ASN A 51 -5.43 -6.25 1.17
C ASN A 51 -4.72 -6.31 2.53
N GLU A 52 -5.48 -6.54 3.58
CA GLU A 52 -4.99 -6.75 4.95
C GLU A 52 -5.10 -8.22 5.35
N ASP A 53 -4.86 -9.16 4.43
CA ASP A 53 -4.98 -10.60 4.69
C ASP A 53 -3.99 -11.14 5.74
N TRP A 54 -3.06 -10.31 6.25
CA TRP A 54 -2.23 -10.58 7.43
C TRP A 54 -3.00 -10.44 8.76
N LEU A 55 -4.18 -9.79 8.75
CA LEU A 55 -5.12 -9.72 9.88
C LEU A 55 -6.23 -10.76 9.77
N LEU A 56 -6.75 -11.18 10.92
CA LEU A 56 -7.98 -11.96 10.96
C LEU A 56 -9.15 -11.17 10.33
N GLY A 57 -9.72 -11.71 9.26
CA GLY A 57 -10.83 -11.06 8.53
C GLY A 57 -10.42 -9.88 7.63
N GLY A 58 -9.13 -9.59 7.46
CA GLY A 58 -8.66 -8.46 6.65
C GLY A 58 -8.55 -8.75 5.14
N ALA A 59 -8.83 -9.99 4.69
CA ALA A 59 -8.63 -10.40 3.30
C ALA A 59 -9.46 -9.62 2.26
N THR A 60 -10.56 -9.00 2.66
CA THR A 60 -11.39 -8.15 1.80
C THR A 60 -11.20 -6.66 2.05
N ARG A 61 -10.36 -6.28 3.03
CA ARG A 61 -10.08 -4.88 3.36
C ARG A 61 -8.82 -4.47 2.63
N LEU A 62 -8.91 -3.39 1.87
CA LEU A 62 -7.77 -2.79 1.18
C LEU A 62 -6.91 -2.00 2.17
N ASN A 63 -5.59 -2.09 1.99
CA ASN A 63 -4.61 -1.20 2.59
C ASN A 63 -3.93 -0.35 1.50
N THR A 64 -3.98 0.98 1.63
CA THR A 64 -3.47 1.91 0.60
C THR A 64 -2.01 2.30 0.78
N GLY A 65 -1.32 1.82 1.81
CA GLY A 65 0.07 2.21 2.04
C GLY A 65 1.06 1.69 0.99
N VAL A 66 0.66 0.70 0.20
CA VAL A 66 1.39 0.23 -0.97
C VAL A 66 0.42 -0.03 -2.10
N PHE A 67 0.61 0.66 -3.23
CA PHE A 67 -0.07 0.29 -4.48
C PHE A 67 0.69 0.76 -5.72
N LEU A 68 0.38 0.15 -6.86
CA LEU A 68 0.90 0.53 -8.16
C LEU A 68 -0.25 0.80 -9.13
N ALA A 69 -0.23 1.97 -9.79
CA ALA A 69 -1.21 2.34 -10.79
C ALA A 69 -0.55 2.45 -12.17
N ARG A 70 -1.15 1.81 -13.19
CA ARG A 70 -0.81 2.06 -14.59
C ARG A 70 -1.38 3.40 -15.04
N ASN A 71 -0.65 4.08 -15.92
CA ASN A 71 -1.10 5.32 -16.54
C ASN A 71 -2.12 5.04 -17.66
N THR A 72 -3.34 4.72 -17.26
CA THR A 72 -4.50 4.55 -18.14
C THR A 72 -5.52 5.64 -17.84
N GLN A 73 -6.49 5.82 -18.75
CA GLN A 73 -7.59 6.75 -18.49
C GLN A 73 -8.38 6.34 -17.24
N TRP A 74 -8.57 5.03 -17.03
CA TRP A 74 -9.30 4.52 -15.88
C TRP A 74 -8.61 4.85 -14.55
N SER A 75 -7.29 4.65 -14.44
CA SER A 75 -6.56 5.04 -13.22
C SER A 75 -6.63 6.54 -12.97
N LYS A 76 -6.49 7.36 -14.02
CA LYS A 76 -6.64 8.82 -13.90
C LYS A 76 -8.01 9.19 -13.33
N ASP A 77 -9.06 8.60 -13.88
CA ASP A 77 -10.43 8.85 -13.47
C ASP A 77 -10.66 8.42 -12.01
N LEU A 78 -10.20 7.22 -11.62
CA LEU A 78 -10.31 6.72 -10.24
C LEU A 78 -9.69 7.69 -9.23
N PHE A 79 -8.43 8.09 -9.44
CA PHE A 79 -7.71 8.90 -8.45
C PHE A 79 -8.17 10.36 -8.45
N SER A 80 -8.57 10.89 -9.61
CA SER A 80 -9.18 12.22 -9.70
C SER A 80 -10.54 12.23 -8.99
N ASP A 81 -11.40 11.23 -9.21
CA ASP A 81 -12.70 11.13 -8.53
C ASP A 81 -12.53 10.95 -7.01
N THR A 82 -11.58 10.11 -6.59
CA THR A 82 -11.25 9.91 -5.18
C THR A 82 -10.82 11.22 -4.53
N PHE A 83 -9.96 12.00 -5.19
CA PHE A 83 -9.52 13.29 -4.69
C PHE A 83 -10.64 14.32 -4.65
N GLU A 84 -11.43 14.44 -5.72
CA GLU A 84 -12.59 15.33 -5.78
C GLU A 84 -13.63 15.00 -4.71
N ALA A 85 -13.90 13.70 -4.48
CA ALA A 85 -14.82 13.25 -3.44
C ALA A 85 -14.34 13.70 -2.04
N HIS A 86 -13.05 13.57 -1.74
CA HIS A 86 -12.48 14.09 -0.48
C HIS A 86 -12.56 15.61 -0.39
N GLN A 87 -12.29 16.34 -1.47
CA GLN A 87 -12.36 17.81 -1.47
C GLN A 87 -13.78 18.33 -1.21
N ARG A 88 -14.79 17.63 -1.72
CA ARG A 88 -16.20 17.99 -1.49
C ARG A 88 -16.69 17.64 -0.08
N GLY A 89 -16.03 16.70 0.60
CA GLY A 89 -16.37 16.28 1.96
C GLY A 89 -17.80 15.73 2.03
N PRO A 90 -18.72 16.34 2.82
CA PRO A 90 -20.09 15.85 2.96
C PRO A 90 -20.92 15.97 1.67
N ASP A 91 -20.50 16.81 0.72
CA ASP A 91 -21.17 16.94 -0.57
C ASP A 91 -20.78 15.77 -1.49
N THR A 92 -21.65 14.76 -1.57
CA THR A 92 -21.43 13.54 -2.37
C THR A 92 -21.12 13.84 -3.84
N LEU A 93 -20.10 13.18 -4.38
CA LEU A 93 -19.87 13.13 -5.82
C LEU A 93 -20.92 12.20 -6.44
N LYS A 94 -21.96 12.80 -7.07
CA LYS A 94 -23.16 12.06 -7.54
C LYS A 94 -22.85 10.94 -8.52
N SER A 95 -21.85 11.14 -9.38
CA SER A 95 -21.42 10.16 -10.36
C SER A 95 -19.93 10.29 -10.60
N TRP A 96 -19.20 9.23 -10.27
CA TRP A 96 -17.80 9.07 -10.57
C TRP A 96 -17.65 8.73 -12.05
N ARG A 97 -16.55 9.15 -12.68
CA ARG A 97 -16.17 8.80 -14.05
C ARG A 97 -15.99 7.29 -14.23
N ILE A 98 -15.57 6.59 -13.17
CA ILE A 98 -15.46 5.12 -13.15
C ILE A 98 -16.81 4.40 -12.97
N GLY A 99 -17.92 5.13 -12.84
CA GLY A 99 -19.28 4.57 -12.82
C GLY A 99 -19.87 4.33 -11.43
N VAL A 100 -19.13 4.60 -10.35
CA VAL A 100 -19.66 4.63 -8.98
C VAL A 100 -20.66 5.78 -8.83
N LYS A 101 -21.77 5.54 -8.12
CA LYS A 101 -22.83 6.54 -7.88
C LYS A 101 -23.13 6.67 -6.41
N ASP A 102 -23.51 7.87 -6.01
CA ASP A 102 -24.01 8.19 -4.67
C ASP A 102 -23.09 7.75 -3.51
N LEU A 103 -21.78 7.72 -3.75
CA LEU A 103 -20.77 7.33 -2.76
C LEU A 103 -20.10 8.56 -2.13
N GLN A 104 -20.12 8.60 -0.80
CA GLN A 104 -19.48 9.64 0.00
C GLN A 104 -18.11 9.18 0.47
N CYS A 105 -17.12 10.08 0.45
CA CYS A 105 -15.82 9.84 1.08
C CYS A 105 -15.72 10.74 2.31
N THR A 106 -16.06 10.17 3.47
CA THR A 106 -16.20 10.90 4.74
C THR A 106 -14.99 10.76 5.67
N SER A 107 -14.01 9.94 5.27
CA SER A 107 -12.84 9.61 6.09
C SER A 107 -11.56 9.69 5.26
N ASN A 108 -10.54 8.89 5.59
CA ASN A 108 -9.31 8.79 4.82
C ASN A 108 -9.50 8.06 3.47
N GLU A 109 -8.44 8.10 2.66
CA GLU A 109 -8.43 7.53 1.32
C GLU A 109 -8.56 6.01 1.29
N GLN A 110 -8.01 5.30 2.29
CA GLN A 110 -8.20 3.87 2.43
C GLN A 110 -9.67 3.50 2.58
N ILE A 111 -10.39 4.15 3.49
CA ILE A 111 -11.81 3.88 3.75
C ILE A 111 -12.65 4.21 2.52
N CYS A 112 -12.43 5.39 1.92
CA CYS A 112 -13.11 5.80 0.69
C CYS A 112 -12.92 4.77 -0.45
N LEU A 113 -11.70 4.25 -0.65
CA LEU A 113 -11.45 3.24 -1.69
C LEU A 113 -12.03 1.86 -1.35
N ASN A 114 -12.08 1.48 -0.07
CA ASN A 114 -12.80 0.29 0.37
C ASN A 114 -14.29 0.40 0.06
N ASP A 115 -14.91 1.56 0.32
CA ASP A 115 -16.33 1.78 0.01
C ASP A 115 -16.59 1.69 -1.49
N VAL A 116 -15.70 2.25 -2.32
CA VAL A 116 -15.75 2.14 -3.80
C VAL A 116 -15.71 0.68 -4.24
N LEU A 117 -14.79 -0.13 -3.69
CA LEU A 117 -14.68 -1.55 -4.00
C LEU A 117 -15.88 -2.37 -3.52
N ALA A 118 -16.50 -1.99 -2.40
CA ALA A 118 -17.70 -2.64 -1.89
C ALA A 118 -18.94 -2.28 -2.72
N ALA A 119 -19.03 -1.04 -3.21
CA ALA A 119 -20.18 -0.55 -3.97
C ALA A 119 -20.20 -1.05 -5.42
N GLN A 120 -19.05 -1.35 -6.01
CA GLN A 120 -18.96 -1.75 -7.42
C GLN A 120 -17.95 -2.87 -7.63
N ASN A 121 -18.29 -3.81 -8.51
CA ASN A 121 -17.34 -4.81 -8.95
C ASN A 121 -16.29 -4.17 -9.88
N LEU A 122 -15.12 -3.82 -9.31
CA LEU A 122 -13.98 -3.26 -10.04
C LEU A 122 -12.93 -4.31 -10.44
N SER A 123 -13.25 -5.61 -10.33
CA SER A 123 -12.31 -6.70 -10.67
C SER A 123 -11.80 -6.66 -12.12
N ALA A 124 -12.51 -5.95 -13.02
CA ALA A 124 -12.05 -5.72 -14.38
C ALA A 124 -10.79 -4.83 -14.45
N HIS A 125 -10.57 -3.98 -13.45
CA HIS A 125 -9.54 -2.94 -13.42
C HIS A 125 -8.56 -3.09 -12.27
N VAL A 126 -8.92 -3.84 -11.23
CA VAL A 126 -8.14 -3.95 -9.99
C VAL A 126 -7.59 -5.36 -9.79
N ILE A 127 -6.32 -5.45 -9.42
CA ILE A 127 -5.74 -6.60 -8.73
C ILE A 127 -5.76 -6.30 -7.23
N LEU A 128 -6.32 -7.22 -6.45
CA LEU A 128 -6.20 -7.19 -4.99
C LEU A 128 -5.23 -8.28 -4.56
N ALA A 129 -3.98 -7.89 -4.33
CA ALA A 129 -2.91 -8.79 -3.95
C ALA A 129 -2.83 -8.96 -2.42
N SER A 130 -2.09 -9.99 -2.00
CA SER A 130 -1.88 -10.33 -0.60
C SER A 130 -1.05 -9.27 0.12
N GLY A 131 -1.62 -8.71 1.19
CA GLY A 131 -0.91 -7.86 2.14
C GLY A 131 0.22 -8.58 2.86
N ILE A 132 0.08 -9.88 3.15
CA ILE A 132 1.17 -10.71 3.72
C ILE A 132 2.47 -10.56 2.91
N SER A 133 2.37 -10.37 1.59
CA SER A 133 3.55 -10.20 0.73
C SER A 133 3.90 -8.73 0.53
N TYR A 134 2.95 -7.93 0.08
CA TYR A 134 3.22 -6.61 -0.50
C TYR A 134 2.89 -5.42 0.39
N ASN A 135 2.32 -5.63 1.59
CA ASN A 135 1.95 -4.56 2.51
C ASN A 135 1.65 -5.12 3.91
N ARG A 136 2.61 -5.85 4.48
CA ARG A 136 2.40 -6.57 5.74
C ARG A 136 2.51 -5.61 6.91
N GLY A 137 1.56 -5.64 7.84
CA GLY A 137 1.65 -4.83 9.06
C GLY A 137 2.89 -5.17 9.88
N GLY A 138 3.66 -4.15 10.27
CA GLY A 138 4.88 -4.27 11.08
C GLY A 138 4.62 -5.01 12.39
N CYS A 139 3.43 -4.82 12.99
CA CYS A 139 3.01 -5.52 14.20
C CYS A 139 3.11 -7.05 14.11
N THR A 140 3.10 -7.63 12.91
CA THR A 140 3.19 -9.09 12.72
C THR A 140 4.52 -9.67 13.19
N VAL A 141 5.56 -8.84 13.39
CA VAL A 141 6.87 -9.28 13.91
C VAL A 141 6.93 -9.32 15.44
N GLU A 142 6.00 -8.66 16.14
CA GLU A 142 5.94 -8.63 17.62
C GLU A 142 4.57 -9.05 18.14
N HIS A 143 3.55 -8.20 17.97
CA HIS A 143 2.18 -8.49 18.39
C HIS A 143 1.19 -7.56 17.66
N CYS A 144 0.18 -8.13 17.00
CA CYS A 144 -0.96 -7.37 16.46
C CYS A 144 -2.18 -7.53 17.38
N GLY A 145 -2.71 -6.42 17.89
CA GLY A 145 -3.84 -6.44 18.83
C GLY A 145 -5.11 -7.10 18.28
N GLU A 146 -5.38 -7.00 16.97
CA GLU A 146 -6.53 -7.64 16.30
C GLU A 146 -6.32 -9.13 16.00
N GLY A 147 -5.11 -9.66 16.25
CA GLY A 147 -4.69 -11.01 15.87
C GLY A 147 -4.23 -11.12 14.42
N VAL A 148 -3.31 -12.05 14.17
CA VAL A 148 -2.76 -12.33 12.84
C VAL A 148 -3.46 -13.53 12.22
N SER A 149 -3.57 -13.56 10.89
CA SER A 149 -4.16 -14.67 10.15
C SER A 149 -3.24 -15.89 10.00
N ASP A 150 -1.93 -15.69 10.17
CA ASP A 150 -0.88 -16.71 10.05
C ASP A 150 0.21 -16.43 11.09
N GLU A 151 0.24 -17.25 12.14
CA GLU A 151 1.19 -17.13 13.26
C GLU A 151 2.66 -17.32 12.81
N SER A 152 2.90 -18.01 11.69
CA SER A 152 4.27 -18.21 11.19
C SER A 152 4.93 -16.90 10.73
N MET A 153 4.15 -15.84 10.48
CA MET A 153 4.69 -14.51 10.16
C MET A 153 5.50 -13.94 11.34
N GLN A 154 5.06 -14.18 12.58
CA GLN A 154 5.75 -13.74 13.77
C GLN A 154 7.03 -14.56 14.00
N GLU A 155 6.93 -15.88 13.88
CA GLU A 155 8.07 -16.78 14.06
C GLU A 155 9.19 -16.52 13.04
N LYS A 156 8.81 -16.27 11.78
CA LYS A 156 9.76 -16.03 10.69
C LYS A 156 10.23 -14.58 10.63
N GLY A 157 9.39 -13.62 11.03
CA GLY A 157 9.66 -12.19 10.92
C GLY A 157 10.19 -11.81 9.54
N LEU A 158 11.33 -11.11 9.51
CA LEU A 158 12.00 -10.72 8.26
C LEU A 158 12.56 -11.89 7.43
N GLN A 159 12.64 -13.11 7.97
CA GLN A 159 13.06 -14.31 7.23
C GLN A 159 11.92 -14.97 6.45
N ASP A 160 10.68 -14.49 6.58
CA ASP A 160 9.55 -15.05 5.81
C ASP A 160 9.71 -14.75 4.31
N GLU A 161 10.04 -15.75 3.50
CA GLU A 161 10.32 -15.59 2.06
C GLU A 161 9.17 -14.95 1.27
N ARG A 162 7.94 -14.96 1.79
CA ARG A 162 6.78 -14.29 1.17
C ARG A 162 6.82 -12.76 1.31
N LEU A 163 7.46 -12.26 2.37
CA LEU A 163 7.45 -10.85 2.73
C LEU A 163 8.32 -10.04 1.76
N GLU A 164 7.71 -9.09 1.06
CA GLU A 164 8.37 -8.15 0.14
C GLU A 164 8.39 -6.73 0.74
N VAL A 165 7.28 -6.31 1.34
CA VAL A 165 7.13 -4.97 1.95
C VAL A 165 6.54 -5.09 3.36
N LEU A 166 7.20 -4.44 4.31
CA LEU A 166 6.77 -4.34 5.71
C LEU A 166 6.33 -2.90 6.00
N HIS A 167 5.15 -2.71 6.56
CA HIS A 167 4.51 -1.40 6.75
C HIS A 167 4.21 -1.14 8.24
N PHE A 168 4.90 -0.17 8.83
CA PHE A 168 4.92 0.13 10.26
C PHE A 168 3.78 1.06 10.72
N MET A 169 2.55 0.71 10.30
CA MET A 169 1.34 1.46 10.61
C MET A 169 1.14 1.65 12.12
N GLY A 170 1.11 2.91 12.56
CA GLY A 170 0.75 3.28 13.93
C GLY A 170 1.82 3.06 15.00
N ASP A 171 2.97 2.44 14.67
CA ASP A 171 4.12 2.32 15.58
C ASP A 171 5.45 2.46 14.83
N HIS A 172 5.91 3.70 14.74
CA HIS A 172 7.20 4.02 14.11
C HIS A 172 8.40 3.54 14.94
N THR A 173 8.25 3.26 16.24
CA THR A 173 9.37 2.80 17.08
C THR A 173 9.78 1.37 16.78
N LEU A 174 8.85 0.59 16.21
CA LEU A 174 9.11 -0.77 15.74
C LEU A 174 10.00 -0.78 14.49
N ALA A 175 9.90 0.24 13.64
CA ALA A 175 10.69 0.33 12.41
C ALA A 175 12.19 0.30 12.71
N ASP A 176 12.66 1.13 13.64
CA ASP A 176 14.06 1.21 14.04
C ASP A 176 14.57 -0.17 14.52
N LYS A 177 13.84 -0.82 15.43
CA LYS A 177 14.23 -2.14 15.96
C LYS A 177 14.32 -3.19 14.85
N VAL A 178 13.31 -3.24 13.98
CA VAL A 178 13.20 -4.30 12.97
C VAL A 178 14.20 -4.10 11.84
N LEU A 179 14.37 -2.87 11.38
CA LEU A 179 15.22 -2.56 10.23
C LEU A 179 16.70 -2.46 10.60
N CYS A 180 17.03 -2.05 11.83
CA CYS A 180 18.41 -1.73 12.22
C CYS A 180 19.08 -2.76 13.12
N ASP A 181 18.32 -3.43 14.01
CA ASP A 181 18.86 -4.49 14.88
C ASP A 181 18.75 -5.88 14.23
N GLY A 182 18.29 -5.94 12.98
CA GLY A 182 18.13 -7.15 12.19
C GLY A 182 19.45 -7.75 11.68
N PRO A 183 19.44 -9.02 11.24
CA PRO A 183 20.62 -9.71 10.72
C PRO A 183 21.07 -9.23 9.33
N ARG A 184 20.34 -8.29 8.70
CA ARG A 184 20.61 -7.78 7.35
C ARG A 184 20.67 -6.26 7.40
N ASP A 185 21.69 -5.70 6.78
CA ASP A 185 21.78 -4.27 6.52
C ASP A 185 20.88 -3.91 5.33
N LEU A 186 19.62 -3.55 5.64
CA LEU A 186 18.64 -3.15 4.62
C LEU A 186 18.88 -1.73 4.08
N THR A 187 19.72 -0.94 4.76
CA THR A 187 20.05 0.43 4.37
C THR A 187 21.29 0.50 3.46
N GLY A 188 22.14 -0.53 3.49
CA GLY A 188 23.45 -0.55 2.84
C GLY A 188 24.49 0.34 3.52
N GLU A 189 24.13 1.02 4.62
CA GLU A 189 24.96 1.96 5.36
C GLU A 189 25.32 1.44 6.78
N GLY A 190 24.92 0.21 7.09
CA GLY A 190 25.13 -0.46 8.37
C GLY A 190 24.45 0.22 9.55
N PRO A 191 24.85 -0.11 10.79
CA PRO A 191 24.26 0.45 12.01
C PRO A 191 24.42 1.97 12.19
N LYS A 192 25.15 2.64 11.29
CA LYS A 192 25.35 4.09 11.29
C LYS A 192 24.60 4.79 10.14
N GLY A 193 23.83 4.02 9.36
CA GLY A 193 23.05 4.51 8.25
C GLY A 193 21.89 5.41 8.65
N TYR A 194 21.40 6.16 7.67
CA TYR A 194 20.20 6.97 7.82
C TYR A 194 19.01 6.09 8.27
N GLY A 195 18.39 6.45 9.40
CA GLY A 195 17.30 5.68 10.02
C GLY A 195 17.76 4.64 11.06
N CYS A 196 19.05 4.32 11.14
CA CYS A 196 19.61 3.37 12.10
C CYS A 196 20.59 3.97 13.10
N SER A 197 21.06 5.20 12.84
CA SER A 197 21.85 5.94 13.81
C SER A 197 20.99 6.29 15.02
N VAL A 198 21.24 5.63 16.15
CA VAL A 198 20.65 5.99 17.44
C VAL A 198 20.92 7.47 17.68
N ALA A 199 19.87 8.29 17.80
CA ALA A 199 19.98 9.67 18.24
C ALA A 199 20.46 9.66 19.71
N GLY A 200 21.76 9.52 19.93
CA GLY A 200 22.31 9.21 21.25
C GLY A 200 23.84 9.11 21.30
N SER A 201 24.54 10.13 20.79
CA SER A 201 25.91 10.46 21.23
C SER A 201 26.30 11.90 20.82
N LEU A 202 25.48 12.87 21.23
CA LEU A 202 25.90 14.27 21.38
C LEU A 202 25.91 14.63 22.87
#